data_AF-X0I4J1-F1
#
_entry.id   AF-X0I4J1-F1
#
_cell.length_a   1.000
_cell.length_b   1.000
_cell.length_c   1.000
_cell.angle_alpha   90.00
_cell.angle_beta   90.00
_cell.angle_gamma   90.00
#
_symmetry.space_group_name_H-M   'P 1'
#
loop_
_entity.id
_entity.type
_entity.pdbx_description
1 polymer ?
#
loop_
_entity_poly.entity_id
_entity_poly.type
_entity_poly.pdbx_seq_one_letter_code
_entity_poly.pdbx_strand_id
1 'polypeptide(L)'
;MASAAAAVAPAPQPHIPTILNASGPPPGHSVTVGNLQTFILPDKVSDTEANRKLGKALVEAWQKDGILQISMTPEQHSLYKSANYASRRFFGKPYAQKAACVDSQTYSGYIASGEELTDGIADYSEIFTVTKDLELDEPRVVAKWPCHGRCPWPDYEMQNPMQRYMQSLGGVGETLLQLTELGLGVPEGSLTNYTQDGWHHLRILRFPAINKTNGKGKEGRGIGSHTDYGLLVIAAADDVGGKYFRSVQ
;
A
#
# COMPACT_ATOMS: atom_id res chain seq x y z
N MET A 1 -14.08 -29.27 47.84
CA MET A 1 -14.34 -28.68 46.51
C MET A 1 -13.16 -27.77 46.18
N ALA A 2 -12.24 -28.21 45.32
CA ALA A 2 -11.06 -27.43 44.93
C ALA A 2 -11.36 -26.73 43.59
N SER A 3 -11.30 -25.40 43.60
CA SER A 3 -11.46 -24.56 42.41
C SER A 3 -10.12 -24.52 41.67
N ALA A 4 -10.10 -25.04 40.44
CA ALA A 4 -8.94 -24.94 39.54
C ALA A 4 -9.06 -23.62 38.75
N ALA A 5 -8.15 -22.69 39.03
CA ALA A 5 -7.98 -21.49 38.22
C ALA A 5 -7.37 -21.88 36.86
N ALA A 6 -8.08 -21.61 35.77
CA ALA A 6 -7.57 -21.79 34.42
C ALA A 6 -6.49 -20.72 34.14
N ALA A 7 -5.26 -21.16 33.90
CA ALA A 7 -4.17 -20.30 33.47
C ALA A 7 -4.45 -19.77 32.05
N VAL A 8 -4.48 -18.45 31.90
CA VAL A 8 -4.55 -17.78 30.60
C VAL A 8 -3.21 -17.96 29.90
N ALA A 9 -3.23 -18.54 28.70
CA ALA A 9 -2.02 -18.70 27.89
C ALA A 9 -1.46 -17.33 27.48
N PRO A 10 -0.13 -17.13 27.51
CA PRO A 10 0.48 -15.87 27.09
C PRO A 10 0.22 -15.62 25.60
N ALA A 11 -0.03 -14.34 25.26
CA ALA A 11 -0.20 -13.91 23.88
C ALA A 11 1.03 -14.31 23.03
N PRO A 12 0.83 -14.74 21.77
CA PRO A 12 1.94 -15.08 20.89
C PRO A 12 2.84 -13.86 20.73
N GLN A 13 4.14 -14.05 20.97
CA GLN A 13 5.11 -12.98 20.77
C GLN A 13 5.19 -12.62 19.29
N PRO A 14 5.28 -11.31 18.95
CA PRO A 14 5.41 -10.90 17.56
C PRO A 14 6.70 -11.48 16.99
N HIS A 15 6.58 -12.19 15.87
CA HIS A 15 7.71 -12.69 15.11
C HIS A 15 8.43 -11.47 14.54
N ILE A 16 9.58 -11.10 15.11
CA ILE A 16 10.44 -10.06 14.53
C ILE A 16 11.19 -10.73 13.37
N PRO A 17 10.94 -10.37 12.10
CA PRO A 17 11.74 -10.89 11.00
C PRO A 17 13.15 -10.34 11.15
N THR A 18 14.15 -11.22 11.14
CA THR A 18 15.55 -10.81 11.04
C THR A 18 15.72 -10.10 9.70
N ILE A 19 15.88 -8.78 9.70
CA ILE A 19 16.16 -7.99 8.49
C ILE A 19 17.58 -8.33 8.04
N LEU A 20 17.71 -9.38 7.23
CA LEU A 20 18.97 -9.75 6.59
C LEU A 20 19.15 -8.86 5.37
N ASN A 21 20.15 -7.97 5.41
CA ASN A 21 20.60 -7.12 4.31
C ASN A 21 19.65 -5.97 3.88
N ALA A 22 19.17 -5.16 4.82
CA ALA A 22 18.68 -3.84 4.44
C ALA A 22 19.82 -3.05 3.78
N SER A 23 19.53 -2.43 2.64
CA SER A 23 20.40 -1.40 2.07
C SER A 23 20.60 -0.30 3.13
N GLY A 24 21.80 0.27 3.22
CA GLY A 24 22.10 1.32 4.20
C GLY A 24 21.14 2.52 4.10
N PRO A 25 21.16 3.44 5.10
CA PRO A 25 20.27 4.60 5.10
C PRO A 25 20.35 5.41 3.79
N PRO A 26 19.27 6.13 3.43
CA PRO A 26 19.32 7.07 2.31
C PRO A 26 20.52 8.02 2.46
N PRO A 27 21.19 8.41 1.36
CA PRO A 27 22.36 9.27 1.44
C PRO A 27 22.09 10.57 2.20
N GLY A 28 22.84 10.82 3.28
CA GLY A 28 22.73 12.03 4.09
C GLY A 28 21.65 11.99 5.17
N HIS A 29 21.07 10.83 5.49
CA HIS A 29 20.07 10.68 6.55
C HIS A 29 20.51 9.68 7.62
N SER A 30 20.23 9.99 8.88
CA SER A 30 20.31 9.03 9.98
C SER A 30 18.96 8.32 10.11
N VAL A 31 18.99 7.00 10.29
CA VAL A 31 17.79 6.18 10.40
C VAL A 31 17.81 5.40 11.70
N THR A 32 16.64 5.24 12.30
CA THR A 32 16.43 4.38 13.46
C THR A 32 15.34 3.36 13.14
N VAL A 33 15.37 2.21 13.80
CA VAL A 33 14.27 1.25 13.71
C VAL A 33 13.11 1.79 14.56
N GLY A 34 11.97 2.03 13.93
CA GLY A 34 10.76 2.48 14.62
C GLY A 34 10.02 1.33 15.31
N ASN A 35 9.60 1.54 16.56
CA ASN A 35 8.70 0.64 17.27
C ASN A 35 7.26 1.09 17.05
N LEU A 36 6.65 0.66 15.94
CA LEU A 36 5.31 1.09 15.54
C LEU A 36 4.21 0.34 16.31
N GLN A 37 3.11 1.04 16.57
CA GLN A 37 1.90 0.41 17.12
C GLN A 37 1.23 -0.44 16.04
N THR A 38 0.86 -1.67 16.39
CA THR A 38 0.08 -2.56 15.54
C THR A 38 -1.36 -2.64 16.03
N PHE A 39 -2.31 -2.34 15.15
CA PHE A 39 -3.74 -2.37 15.43
C PHE A 39 -4.39 -3.58 14.76
N ILE A 40 -5.43 -4.11 15.42
CA ILE A 40 -6.33 -5.11 14.84
C ILE A 40 -7.63 -4.38 14.52
N LEU A 41 -8.06 -4.45 13.27
CA LEU A 41 -9.30 -3.81 12.85
C LEU A 41 -10.52 -4.69 13.21
N PRO A 42 -11.66 -4.08 13.59
CA PRO A 42 -12.89 -4.83 13.76
C PRO A 42 -13.49 -5.20 12.40
N ASP A 43 -14.29 -6.27 12.37
CA ASP A 43 -15.01 -6.68 11.15
C ASP A 43 -16.04 -5.64 10.71
N LYS A 44 -16.59 -4.87 11.67
CA LYS A 44 -17.56 -3.79 11.44
C LYS A 44 -17.28 -2.62 12.36
N VAL A 45 -17.40 -1.42 11.82
CA VAL A 45 -17.35 -0.18 12.60
C VAL A 45 -18.77 0.25 12.94
N SER A 46 -18.96 0.64 14.20
CA SER A 46 -20.18 1.23 14.76
C SER A 46 -19.78 2.16 15.90
N ASP A 47 -20.64 3.10 16.27
CA ASP A 47 -20.34 4.13 17.27
C ASP A 47 -20.35 3.60 18.73
N THR A 48 -19.40 2.73 19.04
CA THR A 48 -19.19 2.14 20.36
C THR A 48 -18.03 2.81 21.08
N GLU A 49 -18.00 2.73 22.41
CA GLU A 49 -16.86 3.25 23.19
C GLU A 49 -15.53 2.59 22.77
N ALA A 50 -15.54 1.30 22.46
CA ALA A 50 -14.36 0.57 21.99
C ALA A 50 -13.85 1.12 20.65
N ASN A 51 -14.73 1.34 19.67
CA ASN A 51 -14.34 1.88 18.36
C ASN A 51 -13.91 3.34 18.44
N ARG A 52 -14.54 4.17 19.29
CA ARG A 52 -14.08 5.54 19.54
C ARG A 52 -12.67 5.58 20.14
N LYS A 53 -12.38 4.71 21.11
CA LYS A 53 -11.03 4.57 21.68
C LYS A 53 -10.01 4.10 20.64
N LEU A 54 -10.37 3.11 19.83
CA LEU A 54 -9.51 2.60 18.75
C LEU A 54 -9.23 3.68 17.70
N GLY A 55 -10.27 4.40 17.24
CA GLY A 55 -10.14 5.50 16.31
C GLY A 55 -9.23 6.61 16.84
N LYS A 56 -9.41 6.99 18.10
CA LYS A 56 -8.53 7.98 18.76
C LYS A 56 -7.07 7.51 18.79
N ALA A 57 -6.83 6.26 19.14
CA ALA A 57 -5.48 5.69 19.17
C ALA A 57 -4.81 5.64 17.78
N LEU A 58 -5.58 5.37 16.71
CA LEU A 58 -5.08 5.45 15.33
C LEU A 58 -4.64 6.87 14.97
N VAL A 59 -5.48 7.87 15.26
CA VAL A 59 -5.18 9.29 15.02
C VAL A 59 -3.94 9.73 15.79
N GLU A 60 -3.84 9.38 17.07
CA GLU A 60 -2.68 9.69 17.90
C GLU A 60 -1.39 9.04 17.37
N ALA A 61 -1.46 7.80 16.87
CA ALA A 61 -0.32 7.13 16.26
C ALA A 61 0.16 7.85 14.98
N TRP A 62 -0.75 8.28 14.10
CA TRP A 62 -0.38 9.09 12.94
C TRP A 62 0.23 10.44 13.34
N GLN A 63 -0.33 11.13 14.34
CA GLN A 63 0.20 12.42 14.81
C GLN A 63 1.59 12.31 15.42
N LYS A 64 1.89 11.18 16.09
CA LYS A 64 3.16 10.95 16.76
C LYS A 64 4.23 10.43 15.79
N ASP A 65 3.93 9.33 15.11
CA ASP A 65 4.92 8.53 14.39
C ASP A 65 4.84 8.74 12.86
N GLY A 66 3.77 9.38 12.36
CA GLY A 66 3.50 9.57 10.92
C GLY A 66 3.05 8.29 10.21
N ILE A 67 3.08 7.14 10.89
CA ILE A 67 2.73 5.82 10.37
C ILE A 67 2.32 4.88 11.51
N LEU A 68 1.53 3.85 11.19
CA LEU A 68 1.13 2.77 12.07
C LEU A 68 1.08 1.44 11.31
N GLN A 69 0.98 0.33 12.04
CA GLN A 69 0.81 -1.01 11.46
C GLN A 69 -0.61 -1.52 11.68
N ILE A 70 -1.14 -2.23 10.70
CA ILE A 70 -2.40 -2.98 10.81
C ILE A 70 -2.09 -4.46 10.65
N SER A 71 -2.62 -5.28 11.56
CA SER A 71 -2.51 -6.74 11.48
C SER A 71 -3.34 -7.27 10.31
N MET A 72 -2.74 -8.12 9.48
CA MET A 72 -3.45 -8.81 8.41
C MET A 72 -4.17 -10.05 8.95
N THR A 73 -5.40 -10.29 8.50
CA THR A 73 -6.04 -11.59 8.66
C THR A 73 -5.33 -12.65 7.82
N PRO A 74 -5.51 -13.96 8.10
CA PRO A 74 -4.97 -15.03 7.26
C PRO A 74 -5.39 -14.92 5.78
N GLU A 75 -6.62 -14.49 5.51
CA GLU A 75 -7.16 -14.29 4.17
C GLU A 75 -6.47 -13.12 3.46
N GLN A 76 -6.33 -11.98 4.16
CA GLN A 76 -5.60 -10.81 3.63
C GLN A 76 -4.15 -11.15 3.30
N HIS A 77 -3.51 -11.94 4.18
CA HIS A 77 -2.14 -12.41 3.95
C HIS A 77 -2.05 -13.37 2.75
N SER A 78 -3.06 -14.22 2.53
CA SER A 78 -3.14 -15.07 1.33
C SER A 78 -3.29 -14.24 0.05
N LEU A 79 -4.17 -13.22 0.06
CA LEU A 79 -4.34 -12.29 -1.06
C LEU A 79 -3.05 -11.54 -1.40
N TYR A 80 -2.35 -11.02 -0.37
CA TYR A 80 -1.05 -10.39 -0.54
C TYR A 80 -0.04 -11.34 -1.19
N LYS A 81 0.06 -12.59 -0.73
CA LYS A 81 0.97 -13.59 -1.32
C LYS A 81 0.67 -13.86 -2.79
N SER A 82 -0.61 -14.00 -3.16
CA SER A 82 -1.01 -14.18 -4.56
C SER A 82 -0.66 -12.95 -5.41
N ALA A 83 -0.92 -11.73 -4.93
CA ALA A 83 -0.55 -10.50 -5.62
C ALA A 83 0.97 -10.34 -5.75
N ASN A 84 1.73 -10.63 -4.70
CA ASN A 84 3.20 -10.59 -4.74
C ASN A 84 3.77 -11.61 -5.74
N TYR A 85 3.25 -12.83 -5.78
CA TYR A 85 3.64 -13.83 -6.76
C TYR A 85 3.37 -13.35 -8.20
N ALA A 86 2.17 -12.80 -8.47
CA ALA A 86 1.82 -12.24 -9.76
C ALA A 86 2.73 -11.07 -10.17
N SER A 87 3.06 -10.18 -9.24
CA SER A 87 4.03 -9.09 -9.42
C SER A 87 5.41 -9.61 -9.86
N ARG A 88 5.96 -10.59 -9.13
CA ARG A 88 7.27 -11.20 -9.44
C ARG A 88 7.28 -11.84 -10.82
N ARG A 89 6.21 -12.56 -11.18
CA ARG A 89 6.04 -13.18 -12.51
C ARG A 89 6.01 -12.11 -13.61
N PHE A 90 5.23 -11.04 -13.43
CA PHE A 90 5.14 -9.95 -14.39
C PHE A 90 6.49 -9.25 -14.61
N PHE A 91 7.16 -8.84 -13.54
CA PHE A 91 8.43 -8.12 -13.67
C PHE A 91 9.59 -8.98 -14.20
N GLY A 92 9.46 -10.30 -14.11
CA GLY A 92 10.37 -11.27 -14.75
C GLY A 92 10.19 -11.41 -16.27
N LYS A 93 9.14 -10.84 -16.87
CA LYS A 93 8.92 -10.87 -18.33
C LYS A 93 9.95 -10.00 -19.07
N PRO A 94 10.22 -10.29 -20.36
CA PRO A 94 11.04 -9.42 -21.22
C PRO A 94 10.50 -7.99 -21.26
N TYR A 95 11.40 -7.00 -21.35
CA TYR A 95 11.03 -5.58 -21.37
C TYR A 95 9.94 -5.25 -22.39
N ALA A 96 10.04 -5.77 -23.62
CA ALA A 96 9.05 -5.52 -24.68
C ALA A 96 7.61 -5.96 -24.29
N GLN A 97 7.47 -7.04 -23.52
CA GLN A 97 6.15 -7.48 -23.05
C GLN A 97 5.60 -6.55 -21.96
N LYS A 98 6.48 -6.07 -21.07
CA LYS A 98 6.08 -5.13 -20.01
C LYS A 98 5.72 -3.76 -20.61
N ALA A 99 6.55 -3.24 -21.52
CA ALA A 99 6.37 -1.96 -22.20
C ALA A 99 5.13 -1.93 -23.13
N ALA A 100 4.61 -3.08 -23.55
CA ALA A 100 3.35 -3.15 -24.29
C ALA A 100 2.11 -2.92 -23.40
N CYS A 101 2.25 -2.98 -22.07
CA CYS A 101 1.14 -2.83 -21.14
C CYS A 101 0.92 -1.36 -20.77
N VAL A 102 0.57 -0.53 -21.75
CA VAL A 102 0.30 0.90 -21.57
C VAL A 102 -1.00 1.27 -22.28
N ASP A 103 -1.67 2.31 -21.81
CA ASP A 103 -2.87 2.86 -22.43
C ASP A 103 -2.75 4.38 -22.60
N SER A 104 -3.52 4.93 -23.54
CA SER A 104 -3.49 6.37 -23.85
C SER A 104 -4.51 7.21 -23.07
N GLN A 105 -5.51 6.58 -22.45
CA GLN A 105 -6.59 7.26 -21.71
C GLN A 105 -6.44 7.13 -20.20
N THR A 106 -5.78 6.07 -19.72
CA THR A 106 -5.50 5.84 -18.30
C THR A 106 -3.99 5.78 -18.01
N TYR A 107 -3.62 6.20 -16.80
CA TYR A 107 -2.26 5.98 -16.26
C TYR A 107 -2.06 4.56 -15.71
N SER A 108 -3.08 3.69 -15.79
CA SER A 108 -2.87 2.26 -15.56
C SER A 108 -1.87 1.68 -16.56
N GLY A 109 -1.02 0.77 -16.09
CA GLY A 109 -0.03 0.09 -16.91
C GLY A 109 1.39 0.20 -16.38
N TYR A 110 2.33 -0.21 -17.22
CA TYR A 110 3.74 -0.32 -16.88
C TYR A 110 4.48 1.01 -17.02
N ILE A 111 5.35 1.28 -16.05
CA ILE A 111 6.29 2.39 -16.05
C ILE A 111 7.68 1.80 -15.87
N ALA A 112 8.59 2.13 -16.80
CA ALA A 112 9.93 1.58 -16.80
C ALA A 112 10.81 2.21 -15.70
N SER A 113 11.81 1.46 -15.25
CA SER A 113 12.84 1.99 -14.36
C SER A 113 13.52 3.23 -14.96
N GLY A 114 13.55 4.32 -14.20
CA GLY A 114 14.10 5.60 -14.60
C GLY A 114 13.20 6.45 -15.50
N GLU A 115 11.92 6.12 -15.61
CA GLU A 115 10.91 6.93 -16.32
C GLU A 115 10.23 7.94 -15.38
N GLU A 116 9.87 7.52 -14.16
CA GLU A 116 9.39 8.44 -13.13
C GLU A 116 10.52 9.30 -12.57
N LEU A 117 10.21 10.58 -12.35
CA LEU A 117 11.11 11.57 -11.77
C LEU A 117 10.52 12.06 -10.45
N THR A 118 11.30 11.97 -9.37
CA THR A 118 10.99 12.66 -8.12
C THR A 118 12.06 13.73 -7.90
N ASP A 119 11.64 14.99 -7.71
CA ASP A 119 12.55 16.14 -7.57
C ASP A 119 13.56 16.25 -8.74
N GLY A 120 13.09 16.00 -9.97
CA GLY A 120 13.90 16.02 -11.18
C GLY A 120 14.91 14.86 -11.33
N ILE A 121 14.97 13.92 -10.37
CA ILE A 121 15.88 12.77 -10.39
C ILE A 121 15.10 11.50 -10.71
N ALA A 122 15.62 10.72 -11.66
CA ALA A 122 15.04 9.44 -12.06
C ALA A 122 14.99 8.43 -10.92
N ASP A 123 13.83 7.81 -10.74
CA ASP A 123 13.59 6.76 -9.75
C ASP A 123 13.91 5.38 -10.33
N TYR A 124 14.49 4.48 -9.53
CA TYR A 124 14.94 3.18 -10.02
C TYR A 124 13.86 2.10 -10.04
N SER A 125 12.70 2.31 -9.42
CA SER A 125 11.60 1.35 -9.47
C SER A 125 11.06 1.17 -10.88
N GLU A 126 10.76 -0.07 -11.25
CA GLU A 126 9.75 -0.33 -12.28
C GLU A 126 8.40 -0.57 -11.61
N ILE A 127 7.32 -0.11 -12.25
CA ILE A 127 5.99 -0.05 -11.64
C ILE A 127 4.96 -0.62 -12.60
N PHE A 128 3.94 -1.26 -12.06
CA PHE A 128 2.66 -1.42 -12.75
C PHE A 128 1.59 -0.71 -11.92
N THR A 129 0.95 0.30 -12.50
CA THR A 129 -0.10 1.08 -11.87
C THR A 129 -1.46 0.49 -12.21
N VAL A 130 -2.32 0.35 -11.21
CA VAL A 130 -3.71 -0.09 -11.39
C VAL A 130 -4.60 1.03 -10.86
N THR A 131 -5.28 1.75 -11.76
CA THR A 131 -6.34 2.69 -11.41
C THR A 131 -7.69 1.98 -11.39
N LYS A 132 -8.79 2.72 -11.28
CA LYS A 132 -10.12 2.18 -11.55
C LYS A 132 -10.15 1.53 -12.95
N ASP A 133 -10.45 0.24 -13.01
CA ASP A 133 -10.48 -0.56 -14.23
C ASP A 133 -11.88 -0.48 -14.84
N LEU A 134 -12.04 0.37 -15.85
CA LEU A 134 -13.32 0.70 -16.46
C LEU A 134 -13.47 0.02 -17.82
N GLU A 135 -14.63 -0.58 -18.07
CA GLU A 135 -14.95 -1.15 -19.38
C GLU A 135 -15.07 -0.06 -20.46
N LEU A 136 -14.89 -0.46 -21.72
CA LEU A 136 -14.82 0.49 -22.84
C LEU A 136 -16.16 1.18 -23.15
N ASP A 137 -17.27 0.59 -22.72
CA ASP A 137 -18.63 1.14 -22.85
C ASP A 137 -19.05 1.97 -21.62
N GLU A 138 -18.18 2.14 -20.63
CA GLU A 138 -18.47 2.96 -19.46
C GLU A 138 -18.59 4.45 -19.86
N PRO A 139 -19.62 5.19 -19.40
CA PRO A 139 -19.90 6.54 -19.90
C PRO A 139 -18.75 7.54 -19.83
N ARG A 140 -17.90 7.49 -18.79
CA ARG A 140 -16.75 8.40 -18.62
C ARG A 140 -15.61 8.00 -19.55
N VAL A 141 -15.44 6.71 -19.84
CA VAL A 141 -14.50 6.23 -20.87
C VAL A 141 -14.95 6.67 -22.26
N VAL A 142 -16.23 6.46 -22.61
CA VAL A 142 -16.79 6.90 -23.90
C VAL A 142 -16.69 8.42 -24.06
N ALA A 143 -16.95 9.18 -23.00
CA ALA A 143 -16.82 10.63 -22.96
C ALA A 143 -15.36 11.12 -22.85
N LYS A 144 -14.37 10.21 -22.82
CA LYS A 144 -12.93 10.50 -22.73
C LYS A 144 -12.57 11.39 -21.55
N TRP A 145 -13.14 11.12 -20.38
CA TRP A 145 -12.68 11.77 -19.15
C TRP A 145 -11.20 11.45 -18.95
N PRO A 146 -10.36 12.43 -18.56
CA PRO A 146 -8.94 12.18 -18.34
C PRO A 146 -8.77 11.08 -17.29
N CYS A 147 -7.78 10.22 -17.50
CA CYS A 147 -7.43 9.09 -16.64
C CYS A 147 -8.45 7.94 -16.61
N HIS A 148 -9.57 8.01 -17.34
CA HIS A 148 -10.60 6.97 -17.36
C HIS A 148 -10.38 6.01 -18.53
N GLY A 149 -10.13 4.75 -18.22
CA GLY A 149 -9.90 3.71 -19.22
C GLY A 149 -9.75 2.34 -18.59
N ARG A 150 -9.65 1.33 -19.45
CA ARG A 150 -9.38 -0.05 -19.05
C ARG A 150 -7.91 -0.21 -18.68
N CYS A 151 -7.64 -0.93 -17.60
CA CYS A 151 -6.26 -1.25 -17.24
C CYS A 151 -5.65 -2.20 -18.30
N PRO A 152 -4.47 -1.90 -18.86
CA PRO A 152 -3.82 -2.71 -19.90
C PRO A 152 -3.14 -3.93 -19.27
N TRP A 153 -3.94 -4.83 -18.69
CA TRP A 153 -3.44 -6.06 -18.08
C TRP A 153 -2.70 -6.96 -19.08
N PRO A 154 -1.53 -7.53 -18.72
CA PRO A 154 -0.80 -8.43 -19.61
C PRO A 154 -1.51 -9.78 -19.79
N ASP A 155 -2.19 -10.25 -18.74
CA ASP A 155 -2.88 -11.54 -18.67
C ASP A 155 -3.79 -11.62 -17.43
N TYR A 156 -4.71 -12.58 -17.44
CA TYR A 156 -5.64 -12.84 -16.32
C TYR A 156 -4.92 -13.21 -15.01
N GLU A 157 -3.75 -13.86 -15.11
CA GLU A 157 -2.93 -14.26 -13.97
C GLU A 157 -2.32 -13.07 -13.22
N MET A 158 -2.22 -11.89 -13.84
CA MET A 158 -1.89 -10.63 -13.15
C MET A 158 -3.14 -9.90 -12.69
N GLN A 159 -4.16 -9.81 -13.55
CA GLN A 159 -5.40 -9.09 -13.26
C GLN A 159 -6.11 -9.62 -12.00
N ASN A 160 -6.43 -10.91 -11.96
CA ASN A 160 -7.31 -11.46 -10.92
C ASN A 160 -6.73 -11.33 -9.50
N PRO A 161 -5.45 -11.69 -9.22
CA PRO A 161 -4.88 -11.51 -7.89
C PRO A 161 -4.83 -10.04 -7.46
N MET A 162 -4.52 -9.12 -8.38
CA MET A 162 -4.42 -7.69 -8.08
C MET A 162 -5.78 -7.08 -7.78
N GLN A 163 -6.81 -7.38 -8.57
CA GLN A 163 -8.17 -6.89 -8.33
C GLN A 163 -8.72 -7.39 -6.98
N ARG A 164 -8.54 -8.68 -6.66
CA ARG A 164 -8.95 -9.24 -5.37
C ARG A 164 -8.21 -8.61 -4.20
N TYR A 165 -6.91 -8.38 -4.35
CA TYR A 165 -6.11 -7.72 -3.32
C TYR A 165 -6.55 -6.25 -3.13
N MET A 166 -6.73 -5.50 -4.20
CA MET A 166 -7.25 -4.12 -4.15
C MET A 166 -8.64 -4.04 -3.54
N GLN A 167 -9.54 -4.97 -3.85
CA GLN A 167 -10.87 -5.03 -3.23
C GLN A 167 -10.77 -5.21 -1.71
N SER A 168 -9.88 -6.10 -1.26
CA SER A 168 -9.63 -6.31 0.17
C SER A 168 -9.04 -5.07 0.83
N LEU A 169 -8.08 -4.39 0.18
CA LEU A 169 -7.51 -3.14 0.67
C LEU A 169 -8.54 -1.99 0.70
N GLY A 170 -9.49 -1.96 -0.22
CA GLY A 170 -10.60 -1.01 -0.21
C GLY A 170 -11.44 -1.16 1.06
N GLY A 171 -11.80 -2.40 1.43
CA GLY A 171 -12.50 -2.66 2.70
C GLY A 171 -11.70 -2.24 3.94
N VAL A 172 -10.39 -2.47 3.94
CA VAL A 172 -9.50 -1.97 5.01
C VAL A 172 -9.49 -0.45 5.06
N GLY A 173 -9.40 0.22 3.91
CA GLY A 173 -9.44 1.67 3.79
C GLY A 173 -10.72 2.26 4.37
N GLU A 174 -11.88 1.68 4.04
CA GLU A 174 -13.15 2.17 4.59
C GLU A 174 -13.23 2.00 6.11
N THR A 175 -12.83 0.84 6.64
CA THR A 175 -12.77 0.65 8.10
C THR A 175 -11.85 1.66 8.77
N LEU A 176 -10.70 1.97 8.18
CA LEU A 176 -9.78 2.98 8.70
C LEU A 176 -10.38 4.39 8.67
N LEU A 177 -11.07 4.76 7.59
CA LEU A 177 -11.72 6.08 7.49
C LEU A 177 -12.86 6.21 8.51
N GLN A 178 -13.70 5.19 8.68
CA GLN A 178 -14.77 5.18 9.69
C GLN A 178 -14.21 5.30 11.11
N LEU A 179 -13.14 4.57 11.43
CA LEU A 179 -12.47 4.70 12.73
C LEU A 179 -11.82 6.08 12.90
N THR A 180 -11.28 6.67 11.83
CA THR A 180 -10.71 8.01 11.85
C THR A 180 -11.79 9.06 12.12
N GLU A 181 -12.96 8.94 11.48
CA GLU A 181 -14.12 9.81 11.75
C GLU A 181 -14.50 9.77 13.25
N LEU A 182 -14.63 8.57 13.81
CA LEU A 182 -14.91 8.38 15.25
C LEU A 182 -13.80 8.95 16.15
N GLY A 183 -12.53 8.74 15.78
CA GLY A 183 -11.38 9.20 16.55
C GLY A 183 -11.23 10.72 16.58
N LEU A 184 -11.62 11.39 15.50
CA LEU A 184 -11.66 12.84 15.40
C LEU A 184 -12.94 13.44 16.00
N GLY A 185 -13.94 12.61 16.31
CA GLY A 185 -15.25 13.06 16.81
C GLY A 185 -16.06 13.81 15.76
N VAL A 186 -15.83 13.53 14.47
CA VAL A 186 -16.60 14.12 13.36
C VAL A 186 -17.79 13.22 12.99
N PRO A 187 -18.85 13.75 12.36
CA PRO A 187 -19.99 12.94 11.94
C PRO A 187 -19.60 11.80 11.00
N GLU A 188 -20.33 10.69 11.08
CA GLU A 188 -20.23 9.58 10.11
C GLU A 188 -20.38 10.10 8.68
N GLY A 189 -19.52 9.63 7.78
CA GLY A 189 -19.53 10.08 6.39
C GLY A 189 -18.65 11.31 6.11
N SER A 190 -18.04 11.93 7.13
CA SER A 190 -17.19 13.12 6.92
C SER A 190 -15.98 12.86 6.03
N LEU A 191 -15.50 11.61 5.95
CA LEU A 191 -14.41 11.16 5.09
C LEU A 191 -14.91 10.13 4.06
N THR A 192 -15.71 9.16 4.50
CA THR A 192 -16.17 8.03 3.66
C THR A 192 -17.14 8.44 2.55
N ASN A 193 -17.83 9.59 2.67
CA ASN A 193 -18.65 10.08 1.55
C ASN A 193 -17.80 10.52 0.35
N TYR A 194 -16.52 10.84 0.54
CA TYR A 194 -15.60 11.17 -0.56
C TYR A 194 -15.03 9.93 -1.27
N THR A 195 -15.24 8.73 -0.72
CA THR A 195 -14.73 7.48 -1.29
C THR A 195 -15.80 6.64 -2.00
N GLN A 196 -17.04 7.11 -2.04
CA GLN A 196 -18.09 6.51 -2.88
C GLN A 196 -17.71 6.63 -4.36
N ASP A 197 -17.59 5.49 -5.04
CA ASP A 197 -16.95 5.40 -6.37
C ASP A 197 -15.53 6.02 -6.41
N GLY A 198 -14.81 5.96 -5.30
CA GLY A 198 -13.52 6.59 -5.11
C GLY A 198 -12.46 6.17 -6.13
N TRP A 199 -11.47 7.05 -6.35
CA TRP A 199 -10.36 6.81 -7.27
C TRP A 199 -9.21 6.02 -6.61
N HIS A 200 -9.54 4.87 -6.04
CA HIS A 200 -8.55 3.96 -5.46
C HIS A 200 -7.60 3.47 -6.55
N HIS A 201 -6.31 3.46 -6.25
CA HIS A 201 -5.30 2.95 -7.15
C HIS A 201 -4.20 2.23 -6.38
N LEU A 202 -3.51 1.31 -7.05
CA LEU A 202 -2.42 0.52 -6.51
C LEU A 202 -1.18 0.72 -7.38
N ARG A 203 -0.05 1.00 -6.73
CA ARG A 203 1.27 0.93 -7.36
C ARG A 203 1.92 -0.38 -6.97
N ILE A 204 2.16 -1.23 -7.96
CA ILE A 204 2.89 -2.49 -7.79
C ILE A 204 4.33 -2.19 -8.15
N LEU A 205 5.25 -2.22 -7.19
CA LEU A 205 6.64 -1.79 -7.41
C LEU A 205 7.61 -2.95 -7.36
N ARG A 206 8.65 -2.87 -8.19
CA ARG A 206 9.87 -3.65 -8.03
C ARG A 206 11.08 -2.73 -8.10
N PHE A 207 11.92 -2.81 -7.07
CA PHE A 207 13.20 -2.13 -7.03
C PHE A 207 14.31 -3.06 -7.54
N PRO A 208 15.23 -2.58 -8.40
CA PRO A 208 16.43 -3.33 -8.73
C PRO A 208 17.37 -3.38 -7.51
N ALA A 209 18.24 -4.38 -7.47
CA ALA A 209 19.35 -4.38 -6.53
C ALA A 209 20.27 -3.16 -6.78
N ILE A 210 20.87 -2.62 -5.73
CA ILE A 210 21.69 -1.39 -5.78
C ILE A 210 22.85 -1.47 -6.79
N ASN A 211 23.35 -2.67 -7.08
CA ASN A 211 24.42 -2.93 -8.05
C ASN A 211 23.91 -3.32 -9.45
N LYS A 212 22.60 -3.24 -9.69
CA LYS A 212 21.93 -3.56 -10.96
C LYS A 212 21.00 -2.42 -11.42
N THR A 213 21.33 -1.19 -11.06
CA THR A 213 20.63 0.02 -11.51
C THR A 213 21.03 0.35 -12.95
N ASN A 214 20.24 1.19 -13.63
CA ASN A 214 20.51 1.63 -15.01
C ASN A 214 21.37 2.91 -15.10
N GLY A 215 21.86 3.41 -13.96
CA GLY A 215 22.70 4.62 -13.87
C GLY A 215 21.99 5.96 -14.14
N LYS A 216 20.68 5.98 -14.40
CA LYS A 216 19.93 7.23 -14.66
C LYS A 216 19.64 8.07 -13.42
N GLY A 217 19.58 7.43 -12.26
CA GLY A 217 19.24 8.06 -10.98
C GLY A 217 20.48 8.30 -10.11
N LYS A 218 20.23 8.65 -8.84
CA LYS A 218 21.29 8.82 -7.84
C LYS A 218 21.64 7.49 -7.17
N GLU A 219 22.92 7.18 -7.02
CA GLU A 219 23.36 5.97 -6.30
C GLU A 219 22.76 5.88 -4.90
N GLY A 220 22.34 4.68 -4.50
CA GLY A 220 21.73 4.42 -3.19
C GLY A 220 20.29 4.93 -3.01
N ARG A 221 19.69 5.58 -4.02
CA ARG A 221 18.30 6.09 -3.96
C ARG A 221 17.35 5.21 -4.76
N GLY A 222 16.28 4.71 -4.15
CA GLY A 222 15.20 4.00 -4.86
C GLY A 222 14.21 4.98 -5.51
N ILE A 223 13.34 5.56 -4.69
CA ILE A 223 12.48 6.70 -5.01
C ILE A 223 12.88 7.86 -4.09
N GLY A 224 12.79 9.10 -4.56
CA GLY A 224 13.04 10.28 -3.73
C GLY A 224 12.04 10.47 -2.59
N SER A 225 12.39 11.36 -1.65
CA SER A 225 11.43 11.80 -0.63
C SER A 225 10.24 12.51 -1.27
N HIS A 226 9.04 12.07 -0.94
CA HIS A 226 7.78 12.64 -1.41
C HIS A 226 6.67 12.35 -0.39
N THR A 227 5.53 13.02 -0.57
CA THR A 227 4.25 12.63 0.01
C THR A 227 3.34 12.15 -1.10
N ASP A 228 2.61 11.07 -0.85
CA ASP A 228 1.59 10.60 -1.79
C ASP A 228 0.38 11.55 -1.84
N TYR A 229 -0.43 11.38 -2.86
CA TYR A 229 -1.70 12.11 -3.04
C TYR A 229 -2.86 11.30 -2.45
N GLY A 230 -3.96 11.99 -2.10
CA GLY A 230 -5.21 11.36 -1.67
C GLY A 230 -5.43 11.34 -0.16
N LEU A 231 -6.20 10.36 0.31
CA LEU A 231 -6.65 10.28 1.72
C LEU A 231 -5.77 9.36 2.58
N LEU A 232 -5.52 8.13 2.12
CA LEU A 232 -4.80 7.11 2.86
C LEU A 232 -3.85 6.34 1.96
N VAL A 233 -2.70 5.94 2.51
CA VAL A 233 -1.76 5.00 1.90
C VAL A 233 -1.70 3.75 2.73
N ILE A 234 -2.09 2.62 2.14
CA ILE A 234 -1.91 1.29 2.73
C ILE A 234 -0.80 0.60 1.94
N ALA A 235 0.27 0.21 2.62
CA ALA A 235 1.45 -0.36 1.99
C ALA A 235 1.79 -1.73 2.58
N ALA A 236 2.20 -2.65 1.71
CA ALA A 236 2.84 -3.90 2.06
C ALA A 236 4.19 -4.00 1.34
N ALA A 237 5.15 -4.68 1.96
CA ALA A 237 6.48 -4.90 1.40
C ALA A 237 6.91 -6.35 1.68
N ASP A 238 7.86 -6.85 0.90
CA ASP A 238 8.55 -8.10 1.20
C ASP A 238 9.59 -7.91 2.32
N ASP A 239 10.33 -8.98 2.61
CA ASP A 239 11.29 -9.05 3.70
C ASP A 239 12.65 -8.40 3.39
N VAL A 240 12.84 -7.84 2.20
CA VAL A 240 14.09 -7.17 1.79
C VAL A 240 14.28 -5.83 2.54
N GLY A 241 13.18 -5.13 2.81
CA GLY A 241 13.20 -3.80 3.44
C GLY A 241 13.64 -2.67 2.48
N GLY A 242 13.96 -1.50 3.05
CA GLY A 242 14.40 -0.31 2.28
C GLY A 242 13.37 0.82 2.15
N LYS A 243 12.25 0.75 2.89
CA LYS A 243 11.30 1.85 3.02
C LYS A 243 11.61 2.66 4.28
N TYR A 244 11.64 3.98 4.13
CA TYR A 244 11.88 4.93 5.22
C TYR A 244 10.74 5.93 5.27
N PHE A 245 10.39 6.35 6.49
CA PHE A 245 9.36 7.34 6.76
C PHE A 245 9.96 8.44 7.62
N ARG A 246 9.50 9.67 7.40
CA ARG A 246 9.82 10.79 8.28
C ARG A 246 8.76 10.85 9.38
N SER A 247 9.18 10.68 10.63
CA SER A 247 8.32 10.90 11.80
C SER A 247 7.92 12.39 11.91
N VAL A 248 6.84 12.66 12.64
CA VAL A 248 6.33 14.03 12.85
C VAL A 248 7.17 14.81 13.88
N GLN A 249 8.01 14.10 14.67
CA GLN A 249 8.93 14.68 15.67
C GLN A 249 10.14 15.39 15.06
#